data_AF-A0AAW0GMN4-F1
#
_entry.id   AF-A0AAW0GMN4-F1
#
_cell.length_a   1.000
_cell.length_b   1.000
_cell.length_c   1.000
_cell.angle_alpha   90.00
_cell.angle_beta   90.00
_cell.angle_gamma   90.00
#
_symmetry.space_group_name_H-M   'P 1'
#
loop_
_entity.id
_entity.type
_entity.pdbx_description
1 polymer ?
#
loop_
_entity_poly.entity_id
_entity_poly.type
_entity_poly.pdbx_seq_one_letter_code
_entity_poly.pdbx_strand_id
1 'polypeptide(L)'
;MGMAWSSALTYPWEHGYYVKGIETVKVNIMLRIYSNKWHVYAGLAILNPSARVQIDQYARSTTEIFKLMLAGDGAGLRERIYKARDQVFGSPDETSEGTKRVPILLSESIFDQFSLGKPRLDNETVDTEEHEGTPTPPSPTQAIPANSHLSLLAMVDCWAHLGIQPFVHLDLAATPVFRMWIGVAEYLFRSPRRLDAAINAALYDVSHRSDDLEFVVAARGWSQCISFGNFDLYRERFERTAEFFHTRFEDATKLGSAMIKAIMESSAEVKVPTK
;
A
#
# COMPACT_ATOMS: atom_id res chain seq x y z
N MET A 1 7.59 4.53 1.47
CA MET A 1 7.01 4.82 0.14
C MET A 1 7.34 6.24 -0.27
N GLY A 2 6.79 7.29 0.36
CA GLY A 2 7.09 8.68 -0.07
C GLY A 2 8.58 9.02 -0.15
N MET A 3 9.37 8.62 0.85
CA MET A 3 10.83 8.79 0.80
C MET A 3 11.51 8.00 -0.34
N ALA A 4 11.01 6.82 -0.69
CA ALA A 4 11.56 6.03 -1.80
C ALA A 4 11.31 6.74 -3.13
N TRP A 5 10.07 7.17 -3.37
CA TRP A 5 9.69 7.90 -4.58
C TRP A 5 10.36 9.27 -4.69
N SER A 6 10.52 9.99 -3.57
CA SER A 6 11.29 11.24 -3.53
C SER A 6 12.78 11.02 -3.81
N SER A 7 13.36 9.90 -3.37
CA SER A 7 14.76 9.56 -3.67
C SER A 7 14.95 9.15 -5.13
N ALA A 8 13.96 8.45 -5.70
CA ALA A 8 13.91 8.11 -7.11
C ALA A 8 13.57 9.31 -8.02
N LEU A 9 13.09 10.42 -7.46
CA LEU A 9 12.59 11.60 -8.18
C LEU A 9 11.47 11.28 -9.18
N THR A 10 10.63 10.30 -8.85
CA THR A 10 9.53 9.83 -9.71
C THR A 10 8.18 9.94 -9.01
N TYR A 11 7.14 10.15 -9.82
CA TYR A 11 5.74 9.94 -9.44
C TYR A 11 5.25 8.64 -10.07
N PRO A 12 5.20 7.53 -9.33
CA PRO A 12 4.95 6.23 -9.94
C PRO A 12 3.58 6.10 -10.62
N TRP A 13 2.59 6.88 -10.17
CA TRP A 13 1.25 6.94 -10.79
C TRP A 13 1.22 7.68 -12.13
N GLU A 14 2.25 8.48 -12.47
CA GLU A 14 2.35 9.14 -13.79
C GLU A 14 2.84 8.16 -14.88
N HIS A 15 3.45 7.05 -14.48
CA HIS A 15 4.07 6.07 -15.37
C HIS A 15 3.20 4.82 -15.61
N GLY A 16 1.92 4.86 -15.20
CA GLY A 16 0.95 3.78 -15.45
C GLY A 16 1.01 2.60 -14.48
N TYR A 17 1.99 2.55 -13.58
CA TYR A 17 2.16 1.43 -12.63
C TYR A 17 1.21 1.48 -11.42
N TYR A 18 0.77 2.68 -11.00
CA TYR A 18 0.03 2.89 -9.73
C TYR A 18 -1.35 3.53 -9.96
N VAL A 19 -2.10 3.01 -10.93
CA VAL A 19 -3.30 3.68 -11.45
C VAL A 19 -4.60 3.18 -10.79
N LYS A 20 -4.62 1.98 -10.19
CA LYS A 20 -5.85 1.38 -9.65
C LYS A 20 -5.62 0.58 -8.37
N GLY A 21 -6.71 0.30 -7.64
CA GLY A 21 -6.73 -0.68 -6.56
C GLY A 21 -5.88 -0.28 -5.34
N ILE A 22 -5.05 -1.23 -4.90
CA ILE A 22 -4.16 -1.12 -3.73
C ILE A 22 -3.23 0.10 -3.83
N GLU A 23 -2.74 0.38 -5.03
CA GLU A 23 -1.73 1.42 -5.25
C GLU A 23 -2.29 2.82 -5.02
N THR A 24 -3.53 3.06 -5.46
CA THR A 24 -4.24 4.32 -5.20
C THR A 24 -4.33 4.63 -3.71
N VAL A 25 -4.62 3.61 -2.90
CA VAL A 25 -4.72 3.78 -1.45
C VAL A 25 -3.36 4.12 -0.84
N LYS A 26 -2.29 3.44 -1.26
CA LYS A 26 -0.92 3.72 -0.79
C LYS A 26 -0.49 5.14 -1.10
N VAL A 27 -0.76 5.62 -2.32
CA VAL A 27 -0.45 6.99 -2.75
C VAL A 27 -1.23 8.01 -1.91
N ASN A 28 -2.54 7.81 -1.74
CA ASN A 28 -3.38 8.71 -0.94
C ASN A 28 -2.93 8.78 0.53
N ILE A 29 -2.61 7.64 1.16
CA ILE A 29 -2.08 7.61 2.53
C ILE A 29 -0.76 8.38 2.59
N MET A 30 0.15 8.13 1.65
CA MET A 30 1.44 8.79 1.59
C MET A 30 1.27 10.31 1.49
N LEU A 31 0.49 10.81 0.53
CA LEU A 31 0.27 12.24 0.34
C LEU A 31 -0.40 12.87 1.56
N ARG A 32 -1.35 12.18 2.19
CA ARG A 32 -1.98 12.64 3.42
C ARG A 32 -1.00 12.75 4.58
N ILE A 33 -0.06 11.81 4.71
CA ILE A 33 0.96 11.88 5.76
C ILE A 33 1.81 13.12 5.55
N TYR A 34 2.38 13.29 4.35
CA TYR A 34 3.30 14.40 4.06
C TYR A 34 2.64 15.77 3.95
N SER A 35 1.32 15.86 3.76
CA SER A 35 0.58 17.13 3.81
C SER A 35 0.28 17.60 5.25
N ASN A 36 0.55 16.77 6.27
CA ASN A 36 0.35 17.11 7.68
C ASN A 36 1.67 17.50 8.37
N LYS A 37 1.55 18.07 9.58
CA LYS A 37 2.71 18.55 10.33
C LYS A 37 3.56 17.39 10.86
N TRP A 38 4.86 17.41 10.57
CA TRP A 38 5.83 16.37 10.93
C TRP A 38 5.82 16.02 12.43
N HIS A 39 5.63 17.00 13.31
CA HIS A 39 5.72 16.83 14.76
C HIS A 39 4.63 15.91 15.33
N VAL A 40 3.48 15.79 14.66
CA VAL A 40 2.41 14.85 15.04
C VAL A 40 2.92 13.42 14.91
N TYR A 41 3.57 13.11 13.80
CA TYR A 41 4.13 11.78 13.53
C TYR A 41 5.40 11.51 14.33
N ALA A 42 6.27 12.52 14.48
CA ALA A 42 7.48 12.40 15.30
C ALA A 42 7.12 12.09 16.77
N GLY A 43 6.13 12.80 17.33
CA GLY A 43 5.65 12.53 18.69
C GLY A 43 5.16 11.09 18.84
N LEU A 44 4.34 10.61 17.90
CA LEU A 44 3.83 9.22 17.92
C LEU A 44 4.93 8.17 17.75
N ALA A 45 5.94 8.42 16.92
CA ALA A 45 6.97 7.44 16.61
C ALA A 45 8.12 7.43 17.64
N ILE A 46 8.58 8.59 18.07
CA ILE A 46 9.74 8.73 18.96
C ILE A 46 9.35 8.48 20.41
N LEU A 47 8.20 9.01 20.86
CA LEU A 47 7.81 8.96 22.28
C LEU A 47 7.11 7.65 22.66
N ASN A 48 6.68 6.84 21.69
CA ASN A 48 6.04 5.54 21.94
C ASN A 48 7.09 4.41 21.88
N PRO A 49 7.42 3.75 23.00
CA PRO A 49 8.39 2.66 23.01
C PRO A 49 7.98 1.49 22.11
N SER A 50 6.69 1.17 22.05
CA SER A 50 6.16 0.10 21.20
C SER A 50 6.31 0.43 19.72
N ALA A 51 6.22 1.71 19.33
CA ALA A 51 6.41 2.12 17.94
C ALA A 51 7.84 1.83 17.46
N ARG A 52 8.85 2.02 18.33
CA ARG A 52 10.25 1.73 17.98
C ARG A 52 10.45 0.25 17.64
N VAL A 53 9.91 -0.64 18.46
CA VAL A 53 9.98 -2.11 18.24
C VAL A 53 9.25 -2.49 16.94
N GLN A 54 8.06 -1.95 16.72
CA GLN A 54 7.27 -2.24 15.53
C GLN A 54 7.95 -1.76 14.24
N ILE A 55 8.51 -0.55 14.25
CA ILE A 55 9.14 0.05 13.07
C ILE A 55 10.48 -0.63 12.76
N ASP A 56 11.26 -1.00 13.78
CA ASP A 56 12.47 -1.81 13.62
C ASP A 56 12.15 -3.20 13.05
N GLN A 57 11.14 -3.89 13.59
CA GLN A 57 10.72 -5.18 13.03
C GLN A 57 10.18 -5.04 11.59
N TYR A 58 9.40 -3.99 11.28
CA TYR A 58 8.92 -3.74 9.93
C TYR A 58 10.06 -3.54 8.92
N ALA A 59 11.10 -2.79 9.31
CA ALA A 59 12.29 -2.60 8.49
C ALA A 59 13.07 -3.91 8.28
N ARG A 60 13.14 -4.77 9.30
CA ARG A 60 13.72 -6.12 9.18
C ARG A 60 12.91 -7.00 8.23
N SER A 61 11.59 -7.09 8.44
CA SER A 61 10.67 -7.84 7.57
C SER A 61 10.80 -7.40 6.11
N THR A 62 10.84 -6.09 5.85
CA THR A 62 11.05 -5.54 4.50
C THR A 62 12.39 -5.99 3.90
N THR A 63 13.46 -5.91 4.68
CA THR A 63 14.81 -6.30 4.25
C THR A 63 14.90 -7.80 3.96
N GLU A 64 14.34 -8.66 4.82
CA GLU A 64 14.42 -10.11 4.68
C GLU A 64 13.59 -10.63 3.52
N ILE A 65 12.37 -10.10 3.33
CA ILE A 65 11.53 -10.43 2.17
C ILE A 65 12.24 -10.01 0.88
N PHE A 66 12.82 -8.81 0.82
CA PHE A 66 13.54 -8.35 -0.36
C PHE A 66 14.78 -9.22 -0.66
N LYS A 67 15.48 -9.72 0.36
CA LYS A 67 16.58 -10.68 0.17
C LYS A 67 16.10 -11.99 -0.46
N LEU A 68 14.94 -12.52 -0.06
CA LEU A 68 14.35 -13.70 -0.69
C LEU A 68 13.99 -13.42 -2.17
N MET A 69 13.45 -12.23 -2.46
CA MET A 69 13.18 -11.79 -3.84
C MET A 69 14.44 -11.73 -4.70
N LEU A 70 15.56 -11.25 -4.15
CA LEU A 70 16.85 -11.20 -4.85
C LEU A 70 17.47 -12.57 -5.06
N ALA A 71 17.32 -13.47 -4.08
CA ALA A 71 17.80 -14.84 -4.17
C ALA A 71 16.98 -15.71 -5.14
N GLY A 72 15.79 -15.25 -5.55
CA GLY A 72 14.85 -16.07 -6.32
C GLY A 72 14.26 -17.24 -5.53
N ASP A 73 14.30 -17.17 -4.19
CA ASP A 73 13.79 -18.23 -3.32
C ASP A 73 12.27 -18.17 -3.21
N GLY A 74 11.59 -18.70 -4.23
CA GLY A 74 10.13 -18.69 -4.29
C GLY A 74 9.47 -19.58 -3.25
N ALA A 75 10.11 -20.68 -2.84
CA ALA A 75 9.58 -21.58 -1.82
C ALA A 75 9.63 -20.92 -0.44
N GLY A 76 10.80 -20.37 -0.05
CA GLY A 76 10.98 -19.67 1.22
C GLY A 76 10.14 -18.40 1.32
N LEU A 77 10.03 -17.63 0.23
CA LEU A 77 9.14 -16.47 0.19
C LEU A 77 7.68 -16.87 0.38
N ARG A 78 7.20 -17.89 -0.36
CA ARG A 78 5.82 -18.36 -0.23
C ARG A 78 5.53 -18.84 1.18
N GLU A 79 6.37 -19.72 1.73
CA GLU A 79 6.18 -20.27 3.07
C GLU A 79 6.09 -19.15 4.11
N ARG A 80 7.04 -18.21 4.09
CA ARG A 80 7.07 -17.07 5.02
C ARG A 80 5.80 -16.23 4.96
N ILE A 81 5.37 -15.85 3.76
CA ILE A 81 4.20 -14.99 3.57
C ILE A 81 2.90 -15.70 3.94
N TYR A 82 2.74 -16.96 3.58
CA TYR A 82 1.54 -17.74 3.94
C TYR A 82 1.47 -18.05 5.43
N LYS A 83 2.60 -18.34 6.08
CA LYS A 83 2.66 -18.47 7.54
C LYS A 83 2.23 -17.18 8.23
N ALA A 84 2.71 -16.02 7.77
CA ALA A 84 2.30 -14.73 8.30
C ALA A 84 0.81 -14.44 8.05
N ARG A 85 0.29 -14.79 6.87
CA ARG A 85 -1.15 -14.71 6.55
C ARG A 85 -1.97 -15.48 7.59
N ASP A 86 -1.63 -16.74 7.82
CA ASP A 86 -2.43 -17.64 8.66
C ASP A 86 -2.43 -17.19 10.11
N GLN A 87 -1.29 -16.69 10.61
CA GLN A 87 -1.19 -16.15 11.97
C GLN A 87 -2.02 -14.86 12.17
N VAL A 88 -2.15 -14.01 11.14
CA VAL A 88 -2.81 -12.70 11.25
C VAL A 88 -4.29 -12.76 10.90
N PHE A 89 -4.64 -13.50 9.84
CA PHE A 89 -5.99 -13.54 9.25
C PHE A 89 -6.71 -14.88 9.46
N GLY A 90 -6.03 -15.90 9.97
CA GLY A 90 -6.54 -17.28 10.09
C GLY A 90 -6.38 -18.08 8.80
N SER A 91 -6.31 -19.40 8.93
CA SER A 91 -6.34 -20.30 7.77
C SER A 91 -7.76 -20.35 7.15
N PRO A 92 -7.90 -20.49 5.82
CA PRO A 92 -9.21 -20.67 5.18
C PRO A 92 -10.03 -21.80 5.82
N ASP A 93 -9.36 -22.88 6.23
CA ASP A 93 -9.98 -24.09 6.79
C ASP A 93 -10.34 -23.96 8.27
N GLU A 94 -9.77 -22.97 8.98
CA GLU A 94 -10.05 -22.71 10.41
C GLU A 94 -11.26 -21.78 10.61
N THR A 95 -11.98 -21.42 9.54
CA THR A 95 -13.24 -20.68 9.63
C THR A 95 -14.39 -21.57 10.12
N SER A 96 -14.26 -22.06 11.35
CA SER A 96 -15.34 -22.66 12.14
C SER A 96 -16.56 -21.73 12.16
N GLU A 97 -17.75 -22.34 12.09
CA GLU A 97 -19.09 -21.79 11.81
C GLU A 97 -19.58 -20.59 12.67
N GLY A 98 -18.75 -19.99 13.54
CA GLY A 98 -19.10 -18.85 14.39
C GLY A 98 -18.37 -17.52 14.09
N THR A 99 -17.32 -17.50 13.26
CA THR A 99 -16.46 -16.31 13.08
C THR A 99 -16.15 -15.97 11.62
N LYS A 100 -17.15 -16.01 10.73
CA LYS A 100 -17.05 -15.33 9.42
C LYS A 100 -17.04 -13.81 9.64
N ARG A 101 -15.88 -13.25 10.05
CA ARG A 101 -15.70 -11.80 10.14
C ARG A 101 -15.84 -11.19 8.74
N VAL A 102 -16.82 -10.30 8.63
CA VAL A 102 -17.08 -9.49 7.44
C VAL A 102 -15.80 -8.69 7.12
N PRO A 103 -15.27 -8.77 5.88
CA PRO A 103 -14.08 -8.00 5.49
C PRO A 103 -14.27 -6.51 5.79
N ILE A 104 -13.20 -5.80 6.20
CA ILE A 104 -13.28 -4.36 6.50
C ILE A 104 -13.56 -3.54 5.24
N LEU A 105 -13.00 -3.96 4.11
CA LEU A 105 -13.19 -3.33 2.81
C LEU A 105 -13.86 -4.34 1.88
N LEU A 106 -15.15 -4.09 1.62
CA LEU A 106 -16.08 -5.10 1.13
C LEU A 106 -16.12 -5.25 -0.40
N SER A 107 -15.58 -4.32 -1.18
CA SER A 107 -15.64 -4.47 -2.64
C SER A 107 -14.50 -3.80 -3.40
N GLU A 108 -14.05 -4.48 -4.46
CA GLU A 108 -13.16 -3.94 -5.51
C GLU A 108 -13.72 -2.65 -6.11
N SER A 109 -15.05 -2.52 -6.18
CA SER A 109 -15.73 -1.35 -6.73
C SER A 109 -15.43 -0.04 -5.99
N ILE A 110 -15.16 -0.08 -4.68
CA ILE A 110 -14.77 1.13 -3.93
C ILE A 110 -13.37 1.58 -4.34
N PHE A 111 -12.44 0.64 -4.56
CA PHE A 111 -11.07 0.97 -4.94
C PHE A 111 -10.97 1.44 -6.41
N ASP A 112 -11.81 0.89 -7.28
CA ASP A 112 -11.83 1.26 -8.70
C ASP A 112 -12.34 2.69 -8.93
N GLN A 113 -13.28 3.17 -8.09
CA GLN A 113 -13.84 4.53 -8.16
C GLN A 113 -12.80 5.64 -8.02
N PHE A 114 -11.65 5.38 -7.37
CA PHE A 114 -10.66 6.42 -7.05
C PHE A 114 -9.38 6.34 -7.90
N SER A 115 -9.37 5.55 -8.98
CA SER A 115 -8.22 5.35 -9.88
C SER A 115 -7.45 6.65 -10.19
N LEU A 116 -6.12 6.65 -10.02
CA LEU A 116 -5.24 7.84 -10.11
C LEU A 116 -4.78 8.19 -11.55
N GLY A 117 -5.40 7.62 -12.57
CA GLY A 117 -5.04 7.86 -13.97
C GLY A 117 -5.95 8.89 -14.61
N LYS A 118 -5.38 9.85 -15.34
CA LYS A 118 -6.16 10.56 -16.37
C LYS A 118 -6.68 9.50 -17.35
N PRO A 119 -7.99 9.48 -17.70
CA PRO A 119 -8.37 8.84 -18.94
C PRO A 119 -7.50 9.48 -20.03
N ARG A 120 -6.79 8.68 -20.82
CA ARG A 120 -6.24 9.20 -22.08
C ARG A 120 -7.46 9.75 -22.82
N LEU A 121 -7.57 11.06 -22.91
CA LEU A 121 -8.45 11.71 -23.85
C LEU A 121 -7.78 11.45 -25.20
N ASP A 122 -8.19 10.37 -25.85
CA ASP A 122 -7.87 10.11 -27.25
C ASP A 122 -8.64 11.12 -28.12
N ASN A 123 -8.32 12.41 -27.95
CA ASN A 123 -8.85 13.53 -28.70
C ASN A 123 -7.78 14.64 -28.73
N GLU A 124 -6.62 14.33 -29.29
CA GLU A 124 -5.79 15.35 -29.92
C GLU A 124 -5.79 15.09 -31.43
N THR A 125 -6.52 15.97 -32.10
CA THR A 125 -6.51 16.22 -33.54
C THR A 125 -5.08 16.39 -34.03
N VAL A 126 -4.57 15.38 -34.72
CA VAL A 126 -3.46 15.53 -35.66
C VAL A 126 -4.07 15.58 -37.05
N ASP A 127 -4.24 16.80 -37.55
CA ASP A 127 -4.46 17.04 -38.98
C ASP A 127 -3.17 16.69 -39.72
N THR A 128 -3.13 15.54 -40.38
CA THR A 128 -2.44 15.36 -41.68
C THR A 128 -2.77 14.00 -42.31
N GLU A 129 -3.56 14.08 -43.39
CA GLU A 129 -3.41 13.35 -44.66
C GLU A 129 -3.34 11.81 -44.65
N GLU A 130 -4.49 11.23 -45.05
CA GLU A 130 -4.66 10.10 -45.98
C GLU A 130 -3.54 9.05 -46.07
N HIS A 131 -3.70 7.94 -45.35
CA HIS A 131 -3.33 6.62 -45.87
C HIS A 131 -4.32 5.55 -45.40
N GLU A 132 -4.93 4.88 -46.38
CA GLU A 132 -5.81 3.73 -46.21
C GLU A 132 -5.08 2.59 -45.50
N GLY A 133 -5.49 2.32 -44.26
CA GLY A 133 -5.12 1.14 -43.51
C GLY A 133 -6.23 0.86 -42.51
N THR A 134 -6.94 -0.24 -42.73
CA THR A 134 -7.99 -0.78 -41.86
C THR A 134 -7.72 -0.51 -40.36
N PRO A 135 -8.66 0.10 -39.61
CA PRO A 135 -8.49 0.27 -38.18
C PRO A 135 -8.60 -1.11 -37.52
N THR A 136 -7.45 -1.70 -37.19
CA THR A 136 -7.38 -2.82 -36.26
C THR A 136 -8.01 -2.36 -34.94
N PRO A 137 -9.04 -3.04 -34.43
CA PRO A 137 -9.58 -2.71 -33.11
C PRO A 137 -8.49 -2.86 -32.05
N PRO A 138 -8.43 -1.98 -31.04
CA PRO A 138 -7.45 -2.08 -29.96
C PRO A 138 -7.57 -3.45 -29.28
N SER A 139 -6.45 -4.15 -29.13
CA SER A 139 -6.39 -5.47 -28.53
C SER A 139 -6.98 -5.46 -27.11
N PRO A 140 -7.92 -6.36 -26.78
CA PRO A 140 -8.62 -6.36 -25.50
C PRO A 140 -7.84 -7.18 -24.47
N THR A 141 -6.64 -6.77 -24.01
CA THR A 141 -5.92 -7.44 -22.89
C THR A 141 -4.56 -6.78 -22.57
N GLN A 142 -4.56 -5.64 -21.90
CA GLN A 142 -3.43 -5.31 -21.03
C GLN A 142 -3.92 -5.42 -19.60
N ALA A 143 -3.92 -6.65 -19.07
CA ALA A 143 -4.04 -6.85 -17.63
C ALA A 143 -2.91 -6.06 -16.98
N ILE A 144 -3.25 -5.17 -16.03
CA ILE A 144 -2.27 -4.38 -15.29
C ILE A 144 -1.29 -5.36 -14.64
N PRO A 145 0.04 -5.20 -14.84
CA PRO A 145 1.01 -6.10 -14.26
C PRO A 145 0.87 -6.12 -12.74
N ALA A 146 0.95 -7.32 -12.16
CA ALA A 146 0.89 -7.48 -10.70
C ALA A 146 2.09 -6.79 -10.04
N ASN A 147 1.87 -6.15 -8.90
CA ASN A 147 2.92 -5.49 -8.12
C ASN A 147 3.37 -6.42 -6.98
N SER A 148 4.65 -6.38 -6.61
CA SER A 148 5.22 -7.18 -5.51
C SER A 148 4.51 -6.92 -4.18
N HIS A 149 3.97 -5.71 -4.02
CA HIS A 149 3.36 -5.17 -2.81
C HIS A 149 4.24 -5.38 -1.58
N LEU A 150 5.57 -5.25 -1.73
CA LEU A 150 6.57 -5.47 -0.67
C LEU A 150 6.20 -4.77 0.64
N SER A 151 5.67 -3.55 0.57
CA SER A 151 5.22 -2.78 1.73
C SER A 151 4.10 -3.44 2.54
N LEU A 152 3.17 -4.16 1.89
CA LEU A 152 2.10 -4.90 2.55
C LEU A 152 2.56 -6.29 3.00
N LEU A 153 3.39 -6.97 2.19
CA LEU A 153 3.99 -8.25 2.55
C LEU A 153 4.79 -8.12 3.86
N ALA A 154 5.65 -7.11 3.94
CA ALA A 154 6.43 -6.81 5.14
C ALA A 154 5.57 -6.40 6.33
N MET A 155 4.42 -5.78 6.10
CA MET A 155 3.53 -5.35 7.18
C MET A 155 2.88 -6.53 7.87
N VAL A 156 2.34 -7.47 7.09
CA VAL A 156 1.72 -8.68 7.64
C VAL A 156 2.77 -9.59 8.26
N ASP A 157 3.96 -9.72 7.65
CA ASP A 157 5.09 -10.44 8.23
C ASP A 157 5.53 -9.83 9.58
N CYS A 158 5.59 -8.50 9.68
CA CYS A 158 5.89 -7.79 10.93
C CYS A 158 4.83 -8.04 12.00
N TRP A 159 3.54 -8.00 11.65
CA TRP A 159 2.46 -8.30 12.60
C TRP A 159 2.54 -9.72 13.13
N ALA A 160 2.79 -10.68 12.24
CA ALA A 160 2.99 -12.08 12.58
C ALA A 160 4.16 -12.27 13.57
N HIS A 161 5.33 -11.68 13.29
CA HIS A 161 6.52 -11.76 14.17
C HIS A 161 6.28 -11.18 15.56
N LEU A 162 5.47 -10.11 15.66
CA LEU A 162 5.19 -9.44 16.93
C LEU A 162 3.93 -9.95 17.64
N GLY A 163 3.23 -10.94 17.08
CA GLY A 163 1.94 -11.41 17.60
C GLY A 163 0.86 -10.32 17.62
N ILE A 164 0.95 -9.34 16.73
CA ILE A 164 -0.01 -8.23 16.66
C ILE A 164 -1.25 -8.70 15.92
N GLN A 165 -2.41 -8.59 16.58
CA GLN A 165 -3.71 -8.83 15.95
C GLN A 165 -4.37 -7.50 15.54
N PRO A 166 -4.20 -7.06 14.28
CA PRO A 166 -4.64 -5.74 13.84
C PRO A 166 -6.14 -5.49 14.03
N PHE A 167 -6.98 -6.52 13.91
CA PHE A 167 -8.44 -6.44 14.11
C PHE A 167 -8.87 -6.22 15.55
N VAL A 168 -8.16 -6.80 16.52
CA VAL A 168 -8.47 -6.57 17.94
C VAL A 168 -8.13 -5.13 18.32
N HIS A 169 -7.03 -4.59 17.79
CA HIS A 169 -6.65 -3.20 17.99
C HIS A 169 -7.57 -2.21 17.26
N LEU A 170 -8.19 -2.63 16.15
CA LEU A 170 -9.15 -1.82 15.40
C LEU A 170 -10.44 -1.51 16.18
N ASP A 171 -10.91 -2.46 16.98
CA ASP A 171 -12.15 -2.33 17.76
C ASP A 171 -11.99 -1.35 18.95
N LEU A 172 -10.75 -1.09 19.37
CA LEU A 172 -10.45 -0.27 20.55
C LEU A 172 -10.31 1.23 20.24
N ALA A 173 -9.67 1.62 19.13
CA ALA A 173 -9.48 3.04 18.77
C ALA A 173 -8.90 3.24 17.35
N ALA A 174 -9.64 2.90 16.29
CA ALA A 174 -9.12 3.08 14.93
C ALA A 174 -9.55 4.39 14.25
N THR A 175 -8.56 5.16 13.82
CA THR A 175 -8.78 6.25 12.86
C THR A 175 -9.18 5.67 11.49
N PRO A 176 -9.95 6.40 10.66
CA PRO A 176 -10.33 5.93 9.32
C PRO A 176 -9.16 5.52 8.43
N VAL A 177 -8.00 6.19 8.58
CA VAL A 177 -6.77 5.85 7.84
C VAL A 177 -6.24 4.47 8.23
N PHE A 178 -6.27 4.14 9.53
CA PHE A 178 -5.82 2.84 10.02
C PHE A 178 -6.72 1.71 9.54
N ARG A 179 -8.05 1.92 9.55
CA ARG A 179 -9.04 1.00 8.96
C ARG A 179 -8.75 0.73 7.49
N MET A 180 -8.48 1.78 6.73
CA MET A 180 -8.18 1.68 5.30
C MET A 180 -6.88 0.87 5.05
N TRP A 181 -5.84 1.11 5.84
CA TRP A 181 -4.57 0.41 5.69
C TRP A 181 -4.68 -1.10 5.98
N ILE A 182 -5.40 -1.46 7.05
CA ILE A 182 -5.63 -2.87 7.38
C ILE A 182 -6.53 -3.54 6.36
N GLY A 183 -7.59 -2.86 5.91
CA GLY A 183 -8.48 -3.43 4.89
C GLY A 183 -7.77 -3.70 3.57
N VAL A 184 -6.80 -2.88 3.16
CA VAL A 184 -5.99 -3.15 1.95
C VAL A 184 -5.10 -4.36 2.13
N ALA A 185 -4.51 -4.54 3.31
CA ALA A 185 -3.75 -5.74 3.63
C ALA A 185 -4.64 -6.99 3.61
N GLU A 186 -5.79 -6.93 4.28
CA GLU A 186 -6.78 -8.01 4.28
C GLU A 186 -7.23 -8.34 2.85
N TYR A 187 -7.48 -7.32 2.03
CA TYR A 187 -7.87 -7.49 0.63
C TYR A 187 -6.82 -8.25 -0.19
N LEU A 188 -5.53 -7.93 -0.03
CA LEU A 188 -4.44 -8.67 -0.68
C LEU A 188 -4.38 -10.13 -0.17
N PHE A 189 -4.39 -10.32 1.14
CA PHE A 189 -4.08 -11.59 1.80
C PHE A 189 -5.25 -12.59 1.82
N ARG A 190 -6.51 -12.13 1.72
CA ARG A 190 -7.69 -13.01 1.69
C ARG A 190 -7.87 -13.77 0.38
N SER A 191 -7.25 -13.33 -0.71
CA SER A 191 -7.32 -14.04 -1.99
C SER A 191 -6.00 -14.74 -2.27
N PRO A 192 -5.96 -16.09 -2.20
CA PRO A 192 -4.76 -16.84 -2.60
C PRO A 192 -4.28 -16.44 -4.00
N ARG A 193 -5.21 -16.23 -4.94
CA ARG A 193 -4.88 -15.77 -6.30
C ARG A 193 -4.14 -14.42 -6.32
N ARG A 194 -4.60 -13.41 -5.57
CA ARG A 194 -3.94 -12.10 -5.51
C ARG A 194 -2.59 -12.18 -4.80
N LEU A 195 -2.54 -12.92 -3.70
CA LEU A 195 -1.30 -13.12 -2.94
C LEU A 195 -0.24 -13.85 -3.78
N ASP A 196 -0.65 -14.88 -4.51
CA ASP A 196 0.22 -15.62 -5.43
C ASP A 196 0.71 -14.77 -6.59
N ALA A 197 -0.15 -13.90 -7.15
CA ALA A 197 0.26 -12.95 -8.17
C ALA A 197 1.31 -11.94 -7.63
N ALA A 198 1.14 -11.45 -6.40
CA ALA A 198 2.10 -10.55 -5.76
C ALA A 198 3.44 -11.24 -5.48
N ILE A 199 3.42 -12.48 -4.97
CA ILE A 199 4.64 -13.28 -4.76
C ILE A 199 5.35 -13.56 -6.09
N ASN A 200 4.60 -13.91 -7.13
CA ASN A 200 5.15 -14.14 -8.47
C ASN A 200 5.80 -12.87 -9.04
N ALA A 201 5.11 -11.73 -8.96
CA ALA A 201 5.66 -10.44 -9.35
C ALA A 201 6.92 -10.09 -8.54
N ALA A 202 6.92 -10.34 -7.22
CA ALA A 202 8.07 -10.09 -6.37
C ALA A 202 9.33 -10.87 -6.78
N LEU A 203 9.15 -12.09 -7.32
CA LEU A 203 10.25 -12.95 -7.77
C LEU A 203 10.71 -12.62 -9.19
N TYR A 204 9.77 -12.42 -10.11
CA TYR A 204 10.05 -12.47 -11.55
C TYR A 204 9.83 -11.14 -12.28
N ASP A 205 9.03 -10.21 -11.74
CA ASP A 205 8.91 -8.87 -12.31
C ASP A 205 10.01 -7.97 -11.76
N VAL A 206 10.85 -7.47 -12.67
CA VAL A 206 11.95 -6.55 -12.35
C VAL A 206 11.54 -5.08 -12.45
N SER A 207 10.37 -4.77 -13.01
CA SER A 207 9.90 -3.40 -13.26
C SER A 207 9.83 -2.57 -11.98
N HIS A 208 9.51 -3.21 -10.86
CA HIS A 208 9.38 -2.58 -9.54
C HIS A 208 10.63 -2.75 -8.67
N ARG A 209 11.66 -3.49 -9.12
CA ARG A 209 12.79 -3.90 -8.27
C ARG A 209 13.61 -2.72 -7.77
N SER A 210 13.77 -1.69 -8.60
CA SER A 210 14.45 -0.46 -8.23
C SER A 210 13.68 0.30 -7.15
N ASP A 211 12.35 0.41 -7.29
CA ASP A 211 11.49 1.04 -6.29
C ASP A 211 11.49 0.25 -4.97
N ASP A 212 11.48 -1.09 -5.05
CA ASP A 212 11.56 -1.97 -3.89
C ASP A 212 12.89 -1.80 -3.12
N LEU A 213 14.01 -1.60 -3.83
CA LEU A 213 15.29 -1.27 -3.21
C LEU A 213 15.22 0.07 -2.46
N GLU A 214 14.75 1.13 -3.12
CA GLU A 214 14.56 2.44 -2.48
C GLU A 214 13.62 2.36 -1.28
N PHE A 215 12.60 1.50 -1.36
CA PHE A 215 11.69 1.23 -0.25
C PHE A 215 12.39 0.56 0.94
N VAL A 216 13.24 -0.44 0.71
CA VAL A 216 14.05 -1.09 1.76
C VAL A 216 14.99 -0.10 2.43
N VAL A 217 15.69 0.72 1.63
CA VAL A 217 16.60 1.77 2.13
C VAL A 217 15.84 2.79 2.97
N ALA A 218 14.68 3.25 2.49
CA ALA A 218 13.83 4.18 3.21
C ALA A 218 13.31 3.60 4.53
N ALA A 219 12.84 2.34 4.54
CA ALA A 219 12.33 1.68 5.74
C ALA A 219 13.40 1.59 6.83
N ARG A 220 14.62 1.16 6.46
CA ARG A 220 15.77 1.13 7.38
C ARG A 220 16.15 2.51 7.89
N GLY A 221 16.19 3.50 7.01
CA GLY A 221 16.55 4.85 7.40
C GLY A 221 15.55 5.49 8.36
N TRP A 222 14.24 5.26 8.16
CA TRP A 222 13.22 5.70 9.13
C TRP A 222 13.34 4.98 10.47
N SER A 223 13.58 3.67 10.47
CA SER A 223 13.85 2.90 11.69
C SER A 223 15.03 3.50 12.47
N GLN A 224 16.17 3.73 11.82
CA GLN A 224 17.35 4.34 12.45
C GLN A 224 17.06 5.75 12.98
N CYS A 225 16.39 6.59 12.19
CA CYS A 225 16.01 7.94 12.59
C CYS A 225 15.19 7.95 13.88
N ILE A 226 14.23 7.04 14.00
CA ILE A 226 13.36 6.93 15.17
C ILE A 226 14.11 6.34 16.37
N SER A 227 14.99 5.35 16.15
CA SER A 227 15.82 4.77 17.20
C SER A 227 16.76 5.79 17.84
N PHE A 228 17.28 6.76 17.09
CA PHE A 228 18.07 7.86 17.64
C PHE A 228 17.25 8.86 18.45
N GLY A 229 15.93 8.93 18.24
CA GLY A 229 15.03 9.83 18.97
C GLY A 229 15.30 11.32 18.74
N ASN A 230 16.01 11.68 17.67
CA ASN A 230 16.33 13.07 17.32
C ASN A 230 15.18 13.69 16.51
N PHE A 231 14.49 14.67 17.11
CA PHE A 231 13.37 15.37 16.48
C PHE A 231 13.78 16.25 15.30
N ASP A 232 14.95 16.88 15.34
CA ASP A 232 15.45 17.72 14.24
C ASP A 232 15.79 16.87 13.02
N LEU A 233 16.45 15.72 13.23
CA LEU A 233 16.72 14.76 12.16
C LEU A 233 15.41 14.24 11.54
N TYR A 234 14.42 13.91 12.38
CA TYR A 234 13.10 13.50 11.90
C TYR A 234 12.45 14.60 11.05
N ARG A 235 12.48 15.84 11.54
CA ARG A 235 11.93 17.01 10.86
C ARG A 235 12.57 17.20 9.49
N GLU A 236 13.89 17.29 9.42
CA GLU A 236 14.61 17.51 8.16
C GLU A 236 14.28 16.41 7.13
N ARG A 237 14.30 15.15 7.58
CA ARG A 237 13.97 13.98 6.77
C ARG A 237 12.53 14.05 6.22
N PHE A 238 11.59 14.47 7.07
CA PHE A 238 10.18 14.60 6.71
C PHE A 238 9.94 15.76 5.75
N GLU A 239 10.38 16.97 6.11
CA GLU A 239 10.16 18.20 5.35
C GLU A 239 10.80 18.12 3.97
N ARG A 240 12.03 17.58 3.86
CA ARG A 240 12.69 17.38 2.57
C ARG A 240 11.91 16.43 1.64
N THR A 241 11.32 15.38 2.20
CA THR A 241 10.47 14.47 1.42
C THR A 241 9.15 15.14 1.05
N ALA A 242 8.56 15.90 1.97
CA ALA A 242 7.31 16.62 1.76
C ALA A 242 7.43 17.66 0.63
N GLU A 243 8.57 18.36 0.57
CA GLU A 243 8.87 19.37 -0.45
C GLU A 243 8.73 18.81 -1.88
N PHE A 244 9.17 17.57 -2.10
CA PHE A 244 9.02 16.89 -3.39
C PHE A 244 7.56 16.75 -3.81
N PHE A 245 6.63 16.53 -2.86
CA PHE A 245 5.21 16.31 -3.14
C PHE A 245 4.34 17.57 -3.00
N HIS A 246 4.91 18.75 -2.72
CA HIS A 246 4.13 19.93 -2.33
C HIS A 246 3.05 20.32 -3.36
N THR A 247 3.36 20.22 -4.66
CA THR A 247 2.44 20.52 -5.76
C THR A 247 1.25 19.57 -5.85
N ARG A 248 1.30 18.44 -5.15
CA ARG A 248 0.28 17.37 -5.18
C ARG A 248 -0.63 17.38 -3.95
N PHE A 249 -0.31 18.17 -2.92
CA PHE A 249 -1.04 18.12 -1.65
C PHE A 249 -2.49 18.61 -1.76
N GLU A 250 -2.78 19.61 -2.58
CA GLU A 250 -4.16 20.12 -2.71
C GLU A 250 -5.09 19.05 -3.30
N ASP A 251 -4.71 18.47 -4.45
CA ASP A 251 -5.47 17.43 -5.13
C ASP A 251 -5.59 16.17 -4.27
N ALA A 252 -4.51 15.76 -3.61
CA ALA A 252 -4.50 14.60 -2.73
C ALA A 252 -5.40 14.76 -1.51
N THR A 253 -5.49 15.96 -0.95
CA THR A 253 -6.36 16.23 0.21
C THR A 253 -7.83 16.11 -0.17
N LYS A 254 -8.21 16.61 -1.36
CA LYS A 254 -9.57 16.46 -1.91
C LYS A 254 -9.90 14.98 -2.14
N LEU A 255 -9.04 14.26 -2.86
CA LEU A 255 -9.24 12.84 -3.19
C LEU A 255 -9.28 11.95 -1.95
N GLY A 256 -8.32 12.11 -1.04
CA GLY A 256 -8.23 11.31 0.18
C GLY A 256 -9.44 11.51 1.11
N SER A 257 -10.01 12.72 1.16
CA SER A 257 -11.22 13.00 1.93
C SER A 257 -12.45 12.32 1.32
N ALA A 258 -12.59 12.36 0.00
CA ALA A 258 -13.68 11.68 -0.72
C ALA A 258 -13.62 10.16 -0.54
N MET A 259 -12.43 9.56 -0.65
CA MET A 259 -12.23 8.12 -0.48
C MET A 259 -12.61 7.64 0.92
N ILE A 260 -12.22 8.39 1.97
CA ILE A 260 -12.56 8.02 3.35
C ILE A 260 -14.05 8.15 3.61
N LYS A 261 -14.69 9.18 3.05
CA LYS A 261 -16.14 9.34 3.16
C LYS A 261 -16.87 8.14 2.55
N ALA A 262 -16.49 7.73 1.34
CA ALA A 262 -17.10 6.57 0.66
C ALA A 262 -16.93 5.27 1.47
N ILE A 263 -15.73 5.03 2.04
CA ILE A 263 -15.46 3.85 2.88
C ILE A 263 -16.29 3.86 4.18
N MET A 264 -16.47 5.04 4.80
CA MET A 264 -17.29 5.18 6.00
C MET A 264 -18.77 4.92 5.72
N GLU A 265 -19.27 5.42 4.59
CA GLU A 265 -20.65 5.20 4.14
C GLU A 265 -20.91 3.72 3.84
N SER A 266 -20.02 3.05 3.10
CA SER A 266 -20.15 1.61 2.79
C SER A 266 -20.08 0.72 4.04
N SER A 267 -19.32 1.12 5.07
CA SER A 267 -19.22 0.40 6.33
C SER A 267 -20.46 0.60 7.23
N ALA A 268 -21.21 1.69 7.03
CA ALA A 268 -22.41 2.01 7.78
C ALA A 268 -23.66 1.34 7.22
N GLU A 269 -23.77 1.21 5.89
CA GLU A 269 -24.89 0.53 5.22
C GLU A 269 -25.01 -0.95 5.63
N VAL A 270 -23.89 -1.62 5.89
CA VAL A 270 -23.84 -3.02 6.33
C VAL A 270 -24.34 -3.20 7.77
N LYS A 271 -24.33 -2.14 8.59
CA LYS A 271 -24.83 -2.18 9.97
C LYS A 271 -26.34 -1.98 10.10
N VAL A 272 -27.03 -1.61 9.02
CA VAL A 272 -28.50 -1.53 9.01
C VAL A 272 -29.03 -2.88 8.52
N PRO A 273 -29.58 -3.75 9.40
CA PRO A 273 -30.30 -4.90 8.90
C PRO A 273 -31.52 -4.38 8.16
N THR A 274 -31.63 -4.69 6.86
CA THR A 274 -32.91 -4.67 6.16
C THR A 274 -33.92 -5.43 7.01
N LYS A 275 -34.91 -4.71 7.53
CA LYS A 275 -36.07 -5.28 8.22
C LYS A 275 -36.89 -6.16 7.28
#